data_AF-A0A212KJN8-F1
#
_entry.id   AF-A0A212KJN8-F1
#
_cell.length_a   1.000
_cell.length_b   1.000
_cell.length_c   1.000
_cell.angle_alpha   90.00
_cell.angle_beta   90.00
_cell.angle_gamma   90.00
#
_symmetry.space_group_name_H-M   'P 1'
#
loop_
_entity.id
_entity.type
_entity.pdbx_description
1 polymer ?
#
loop_
_entity_poly.entity_id
_entity_poly.type
_entity_poly.pdbx_seq_one_letter_code
_entity_poly.pdbx_strand_id
1 'polypeptide(L)'
;MKISFYQHCVSTGREWLLEQWDTVKNGENTPHNVAKTSSRLIWWKCEVCGHSWQTMAVSRSKGTGCPECNRRRLAQKRQSREKARERPRRQTAQPVSEQAHDN
;
A
#
# COMPACT_ATOMS: atom_id res chain seq x y z
N MET A 1 -19.16 16.86 -18.33
CA MET A 1 -18.11 16.31 -19.20
C MET A 1 -17.20 15.41 -18.36
N LYS A 2 -16.81 14.21 -18.82
CA LYS A 2 -15.92 13.32 -18.03
C LYS A 2 -14.47 13.76 -18.29
N ILE A 3 -13.69 14.01 -17.23
CA ILE A 3 -12.25 14.29 -17.37
C ILE A 3 -11.48 13.00 -17.65
N SER A 4 -10.38 13.10 -18.40
CA SER A 4 -9.48 11.97 -18.66
C SER A 4 -8.75 11.53 -17.39
N PHE A 5 -8.21 10.32 -17.40
CA PHE A 5 -7.41 9.80 -16.30
C PHE A 5 -6.15 10.66 -16.11
N TYR A 6 -5.51 11.09 -17.19
CA TYR A 6 -4.39 12.02 -17.18
C TYR A 6 -4.75 13.34 -16.49
N GLN A 7 -5.81 14.01 -16.93
CA GLN A 7 -6.25 15.28 -16.35
C GLN A 7 -6.53 15.15 -14.85
N HIS A 8 -7.18 14.07 -14.44
CA HIS A 8 -7.45 13.79 -13.02
C HIS A 8 -6.16 13.59 -12.20
N CYS A 9 -5.15 12.92 -12.75
CA CYS A 9 -3.88 12.71 -12.04
C CYS A 9 -3.17 14.04 -11.81
N VAL A 10 -3.02 14.84 -12.87
CA VAL A 10 -2.38 16.17 -12.78
C VAL A 10 -3.17 17.12 -11.87
N SER A 11 -4.51 17.13 -11.98
CA SER A 11 -5.33 18.04 -11.16
C SER A 11 -5.36 17.69 -9.68
N THR A 12 -4.94 16.48 -9.30
CA THR A 12 -4.98 16.01 -7.91
C THR A 12 -3.59 15.69 -7.33
N GLY A 13 -2.50 16.01 -8.04
CA GLY A 13 -1.14 15.71 -7.58
C GLY A 13 -0.86 14.21 -7.44
N ARG A 14 -1.45 13.39 -8.32
CA ARG A 14 -1.32 11.93 -8.31
C ARG A 14 -0.69 11.40 -9.60
N GLU A 15 0.33 12.09 -10.07
CA GLU A 15 1.09 11.78 -11.28
C GLU A 15 1.75 10.40 -11.21
N TRP A 16 2.11 9.93 -10.00
CA TRP A 16 2.63 8.56 -9.76
C TRP A 16 1.69 7.45 -10.27
N LEU A 17 0.40 7.73 -10.46
CA LEU A 17 -0.52 6.78 -11.09
C LEU A 17 -0.19 6.57 -12.57
N LEU A 18 0.30 7.61 -13.27
CA LEU A 18 0.67 7.56 -14.68
C LEU A 18 1.92 6.72 -14.90
N GLU A 19 2.87 6.77 -13.98
CA GLU A 19 4.10 5.96 -14.03
C GLU A 19 3.80 4.46 -13.88
N GLN A 20 2.71 4.13 -13.17
CA GLN A 20 2.22 2.77 -13.03
C GLN A 20 1.40 2.28 -14.22
N TRP A 21 1.12 3.11 -15.24
CA TRP A 21 0.35 2.72 -16.42
C TRP A 21 1.19 1.86 -17.37
N ASP A 22 0.78 0.60 -17.59
CA ASP A 22 1.52 -0.32 -18.46
C ASP A 22 1.18 -0.05 -19.94
N THR A 23 1.91 0.85 -20.59
CA THR A 23 1.65 1.25 -21.99
C THR A 23 1.74 0.08 -22.97
N VAL A 24 2.65 -0.87 -22.74
CA VAL A 24 2.85 -2.05 -23.59
C VAL A 24 1.62 -2.96 -23.53
N LYS A 25 1.10 -3.25 -22.34
CA LYS A 25 -0.07 -4.14 -22.20
C LYS A 25 -1.41 -3.47 -22.52
N ASN A 26 -1.48 -2.15 -22.39
CA ASN A 26 -2.73 -1.42 -22.60
C ASN A 26 -2.98 -1.02 -24.07
N GLY A 27 -1.93 -1.04 -24.91
CA GLY A 27 -2.04 -0.71 -26.33
C GLY A 27 -2.59 0.69 -26.53
N GLU A 28 -3.70 0.81 -27.27
CA GLU A 28 -4.37 2.08 -27.54
C GLU A 28 -5.02 2.72 -26.31
N ASN A 29 -5.18 2.00 -25.20
CA ASN A 29 -5.73 2.57 -23.97
C ASN A 29 -4.68 3.44 -23.29
N THR A 30 -4.81 4.75 -23.44
CA THR A 30 -3.90 5.73 -22.86
C THR A 30 -4.56 6.48 -21.71
N PRO A 31 -3.78 7.07 -20.78
CA PRO A 31 -4.32 7.94 -19.74
C PRO A 31 -5.15 9.12 -20.30
N HIS A 32 -4.89 9.52 -21.55
CA HIS A 32 -5.57 10.63 -22.21
C HIS A 32 -6.95 10.26 -22.75
N ASN A 33 -7.14 9.02 -23.23
CA ASN A 33 -8.41 8.58 -23.82
C ASN A 33 -9.28 7.74 -22.87
N VAL A 34 -8.75 7.31 -21.73
CA VAL A 34 -9.53 6.64 -20.69
C VAL A 34 -10.05 7.68 -19.70
N ALA A 35 -11.36 7.72 -19.48
CA ALA A 35 -11.96 8.58 -18.45
C ALA A 35 -11.60 8.11 -17.03
N LYS A 36 -11.40 9.04 -16.09
CA LYS A 36 -11.09 8.68 -14.69
C LYS A 36 -12.13 7.76 -14.02
N THR A 37 -13.39 7.83 -14.46
CA THR A 37 -14.50 7.04 -13.93
C THR A 37 -14.78 5.77 -14.72
N SER A 38 -13.89 5.40 -15.64
CA SER A 38 -14.07 4.23 -16.49
C SER A 38 -13.99 2.94 -15.67
N SER A 39 -14.91 2.00 -15.94
CA SER A 39 -14.85 0.62 -15.46
C SER A 39 -13.94 -0.26 -16.30
N ARG A 40 -13.29 0.29 -17.35
CA ARG A 40 -12.34 -0.45 -18.18
C ARG A 40 -11.18 -0.98 -17.33
N LEU A 41 -10.87 -2.25 -17.51
CA LEU A 41 -9.70 -2.90 -16.90
C LEU A 41 -8.44 -2.42 -17.61
N ILE A 42 -7.58 -1.75 -16.85
CA ILE A 42 -6.30 -1.24 -17.28
C ILE A 42 -5.22 -2.06 -16.58
N TRP A 43 -4.15 -2.38 -17.31
CA TRP A 43 -2.95 -2.97 -16.76
C TRP A 43 -2.11 -1.92 -16.03
N TRP A 44 -1.73 -2.24 -14.81
CA TRP A 44 -0.87 -1.44 -13.96
C TRP A 44 0.38 -2.24 -13.63
N LYS A 45 1.50 -1.55 -13.44
CA LYS A 45 2.77 -2.12 -12.98
C LYS A 45 3.23 -1.38 -11.73
N CYS A 46 3.56 -2.14 -10.69
CA CYS A 46 3.96 -1.56 -9.41
C CYS A 46 5.44 -1.22 -9.48
N GLU A 47 5.79 0.02 -9.16
CA GLU A 47 7.19 0.45 -9.16
C GLU A 47 7.97 -0.13 -7.96
N VAL A 48 7.27 -0.40 -6.86
CA VAL A 48 7.88 -0.91 -5.63
C VAL A 48 8.24 -2.39 -5.73
N CYS A 49 7.34 -3.22 -6.28
CA CYS A 49 7.54 -4.68 -6.29
C CYS A 49 7.52 -5.31 -7.68
N GLY A 50 7.36 -4.53 -8.75
CA GLY A 50 7.30 -5.02 -10.13
C GLY A 50 6.02 -5.78 -10.50
N HIS A 51 5.10 -6.00 -9.55
CA HIS A 51 3.88 -6.75 -9.81
C HIS A 51 3.02 -6.06 -10.87
N SER A 52 2.58 -6.83 -11.86
CA SER A 52 1.66 -6.37 -12.91
C SER A 52 0.27 -6.93 -12.64
N TRP A 53 -0.75 -6.06 -12.62
CA TRP A 53 -2.14 -6.45 -12.33
C TRP A 53 -3.13 -5.62 -13.13
N GLN A 54 -4.33 -6.16 -13.33
CA GLN A 54 -5.44 -5.42 -13.92
C GLN A 54 -6.41 -4.93 -12.85
N THR A 55 -6.89 -3.71 -13.02
CA THR A 55 -8.05 -3.22 -12.27
C THR A 55 -8.72 -2.06 -13.02
N MET A 56 -9.92 -1.67 -12.58
CA MET A 56 -10.66 -0.58 -13.19
C MET A 56 -9.94 0.76 -12.99
N ALA A 57 -9.92 1.60 -14.04
CA ALA A 57 -9.39 2.97 -13.93
C ALA A 57 -10.05 3.76 -12.79
N VAL A 58 -11.37 3.61 -12.60
CA VAL A 58 -12.10 4.25 -11.49
C VAL A 58 -11.58 3.85 -10.12
N SER A 59 -11.22 2.58 -9.90
CA SER A 59 -10.68 2.13 -8.62
C SER A 59 -9.35 2.81 -8.31
N ARG A 60 -8.50 2.94 -9.32
CA ARG A 60 -7.18 3.58 -9.20
C ARG A 60 -7.29 5.08 -9.00
N SER A 61 -8.25 5.72 -9.68
CA SER A 61 -8.57 7.13 -9.47
C SER A 61 -9.05 7.44 -8.05
N LYS A 62 -9.57 6.45 -7.32
CA LYS A 62 -9.97 6.54 -5.90
C LYS A 62 -8.83 6.23 -4.91
N GLY A 63 -7.65 5.84 -5.40
CA GLY A 63 -6.46 5.60 -4.57
C GLY A 63 -6.22 4.14 -4.18
N THR A 64 -6.82 3.15 -4.85
CA THR A 64 -6.43 1.75 -4.63
C THR A 64 -4.98 1.54 -5.03
N GLY A 65 -4.23 0.72 -4.28
CA GLY A 65 -2.81 0.44 -4.50
C GLY A 65 -2.53 -0.93 -5.11
N CYS A 66 -1.26 -1.32 -5.16
CA CYS A 66 -0.83 -2.65 -5.59
C CYS A 66 -1.33 -3.74 -4.59
N PRO A 67 -2.03 -4.79 -5.06
CA PRO A 67 -2.56 -5.85 -4.19
C PRO A 67 -1.44 -6.64 -3.49
N GLU A 68 -0.34 -6.91 -4.18
CA GLU A 68 0.80 -7.64 -3.61
C GLU A 68 1.51 -6.85 -2.51
N CYS A 69 1.73 -5.54 -2.70
CA CYS A 69 2.28 -4.68 -1.64
C CYS A 69 1.37 -4.66 -0.41
N ASN A 70 0.06 -4.57 -0.62
CA ASN A 70 -0.90 -4.59 0.49
C ASN A 70 -0.88 -5.94 1.23
N ARG A 71 -0.84 -7.06 0.50
CA ARG A 71 -0.73 -8.41 1.08
C ARG A 71 0.52 -8.57 1.93
N ARG A 72 1.69 -8.15 1.43
CA ARG A 72 2.96 -8.17 2.18
C ARG A 72 2.90 -7.33 3.46
N ARG A 73 2.34 -6.11 3.37
CA ARG A 73 2.15 -5.22 4.52
C ARG A 73 1.24 -5.84 5.59
N LEU A 74 0.15 -6.49 5.19
CA LEU A 74 -0.77 -7.16 6.12
C LEU A 74 -0.10 -8.36 6.80
N ALA A 75 0.68 -9.15 6.07
CA ALA A 75 1.44 -10.27 6.63
C ALA A 75 2.46 -9.79 7.69
N GLN A 76 3.20 -8.71 7.40
CA GLN A 76 4.12 -8.09 8.35
C GLN A 76 3.41 -7.60 9.62
N LYS A 77 2.26 -6.93 9.48
CA LYS A 77 1.44 -6.49 10.63
C LYS A 77 0.95 -7.66 11.48
N ARG A 78 0.61 -8.80 10.87
CA ARG A 78 0.22 -10.01 11.61
C ARG A 78 1.39 -10.54 12.43
N GLN A 79 2.56 -10.67 11.82
CA GLN A 79 3.78 -11.14 12.50
C GLN A 79 4.19 -10.21 13.64
N SER A 80 4.12 -8.89 13.45
CA SER A 80 4.49 -7.93 14.52
C SER A 80 3.54 -8.01 15.72
N ARG A 81 2.24 -8.23 15.49
CA ARG A 81 1.24 -8.42 16.56
C ARG A 81 1.46 -9.70 17.33
N GLU A 82 1.80 -10.78 16.63
CA GLU A 82 2.13 -12.07 17.24
C GLU A 82 3.39 -11.97 18.11
N LYS A 83 4.46 -11.35 17.60
CA LYS A 83 5.67 -11.05 18.38
C LYS A 83 5.41 -10.16 19.58
N ALA A 84 4.53 -9.16 19.45
CA ALA A 84 4.15 -8.29 20.56
C ALA A 84 3.38 -9.04 21.66
N ARG A 85 2.57 -10.05 21.28
CA ARG A 85 1.84 -10.90 22.23
C ARG A 85 2.76 -11.84 23.00
N GLU A 86 3.80 -12.36 22.34
CA GLU A 86 4.78 -13.27 22.96
C GLU A 86 5.82 -12.53 23.83
N ARG A 87 5.88 -11.18 23.75
CA ARG A 87 6.87 -10.43 24.52
C ARG A 87 6.57 -10.59 26.02
N PRO A 88 7.49 -11.14 26.83
CA PRO A 88 7.27 -11.28 28.26
C PRO A 88 6.95 -9.91 28.85
N ARG A 89 5.97 -9.84 29.77
CA ARG A 89 5.82 -8.65 30.63
C ARG A 89 7.19 -8.39 31.21
N ARG A 90 7.74 -7.18 31.01
CA ARG A 90 8.93 -6.73 31.75
C ARG A 90 8.66 -7.04 33.20
N GLN A 91 9.36 -8.02 33.76
CA GLN A 91 9.41 -8.17 35.20
C GLN A 91 10.10 -6.89 35.65
N THR A 92 9.32 -5.95 36.19
CA THR A 92 9.87 -4.85 36.96
C THR A 92 10.75 -5.49 38.02
N ALA A 93 12.06 -5.31 37.90
CA ALA A 93 13.01 -5.76 38.91
C ALA A 93 12.52 -5.23 40.26
N GLN A 94 12.24 -6.14 41.18
CA GLN A 94 11.98 -5.78 42.57
C GLN A 94 13.24 -5.12 43.12
N PRO A 95 13.15 -4.02 43.91
CA PRO A 95 14.31 -3.52 44.62
C PRO A 95 14.70 -4.59 45.64
N VAL A 96 15.91 -5.13 45.50
CA VAL A 96 16.53 -5.95 46.54
C VAL A 96 16.80 -5.03 47.73
N SER A 97 15.91 -5.06 48.72
CA SER A 97 16.22 -4.53 50.04
C SER A 97 17.24 -5.47 50.68
N GLU A 98 18.50 -5.06 50.59
CA GLU A 98 19.66 -5.67 51.23
C GLU A 98 19.43 -5.75 52.74
N GLN A 99 19.38 -6.97 53.28
CA GLN A 99 19.34 -7.22 54.72
C GLN A 99 20.75 -7.01 55.29
N ALA A 100 20.91 -6.00 56.15
CA ALA A 100 22.06 -5.90 57.04
C ALA A 100 21.68 -6.40 58.44
N HIS A 101 21.97 -7.68 58.66
CA HIS A 101 22.58 -8.35 59.82
C HIS A 101 22.45 -7.77 61.25
N ASP A 102 22.07 -8.71 62.15
CA ASP A 102 22.57 -8.98 63.51
C ASP A 102 23.02 -7.81 64.40
N ASN A 103 22.32 -7.57 65.53
CA ASN A 103 22.57 -8.19 66.85
C ASN A 103 21.62 -7.60 67.90
#